data_AF-A0A0C9R880-F1
#
_entry.id   AF-A0A0C9R880-F1
#
_cell.length_a   1.000
_cell.length_b   1.000
_cell.length_c   1.000
_cell.angle_alpha   90.00
_cell.angle_beta   90.00
_cell.angle_gamma   90.00
#
_symmetry.space_group_name_H-M   'P 1'
#
loop_
_entity.id
_entity.type
_entity.pdbx_description
1 polymer ?
#
loop_
_entity_poly.entity_id
_entity_poly.type
_entity_poly.pdbx_seq_one_letter_code
_entity_poly.pdbx_strand_id
1 'polypeptide(L)'
;DRHFQQHTKPLHAKYDLGETCTGAQGSEECVRDGAATAYISIPPFITAQFSTKGQFSFKYGRIEIRAKLPRVNWVFPQLWLQPVNEKYGADQYQSGQMRIAFSYINDTQMQLFGGLIVNANDKWRFEKMCEFSDTAIFNLGNDFHTYKLVWTENEISVAVDNQNYCTFNPVKDGVIADMYKDGEELPNKGLLQKGGKLAPFDEEFYITMGYGIGGVHDFSDNLYGWRPEKPWGNTNPRGMGSLYKQVKALHFDRWISSGDMVIDFVKVYSI
;
A
#
# COMPACT_ATOMS: atom_id res chain seq x y z
N ASP A 1 13.87 -14.43 -20.28
CA ASP A 1 12.67 -13.74 -19.77
C ASP A 1 12.98 -13.04 -18.46
N ARG A 2 13.12 -11.72 -18.47
CA ARG A 2 13.35 -10.92 -17.25
C ARG A 2 12.05 -10.20 -16.91
N HIS A 3 11.48 -10.51 -15.74
CA HIS A 3 10.23 -9.91 -15.23
C HIS A 3 10.39 -8.42 -14.84
N PHE A 4 11.61 -7.88 -14.91
CA PHE A 4 11.91 -6.48 -14.61
C PHE A 4 12.67 -5.84 -15.78
N GLN A 5 12.17 -4.70 -16.26
CA GLN A 5 12.91 -3.85 -17.18
C GLN A 5 13.70 -2.81 -16.37
N GLN A 6 15.01 -2.79 -16.60
CA GLN A 6 15.92 -1.78 -16.06
C GLN A 6 16.48 -0.96 -17.22
N HIS A 7 16.40 0.37 -17.14
CA HIS A 7 17.07 1.26 -18.09
C HIS A 7 18.49 1.59 -17.63
N THR A 8 19.44 1.61 -18.57
CA THR A 8 20.87 1.84 -18.30
C THR A 8 21.22 3.31 -18.03
N LYS A 9 20.30 4.26 -18.28
CA LYS A 9 20.50 5.70 -18.07
C LYS A 9 19.39 6.28 -17.18
N PRO A 10 19.69 6.79 -15.98
CA PRO A 10 18.81 7.72 -15.28
C PRO A 10 19.02 9.15 -15.79
N LEU A 11 17.95 9.96 -15.80
CA LEU A 11 17.89 11.44 -15.66
C LEU A 11 17.10 12.27 -16.70
N HIS A 12 16.65 11.74 -17.85
CA HIS A 12 15.84 12.54 -18.81
C HIS A 12 14.77 11.75 -19.57
N ALA A 13 14.44 10.53 -19.13
CA ALA A 13 13.45 9.73 -19.83
C ALA A 13 12.03 10.20 -19.45
N LYS A 14 11.20 10.50 -20.45
CA LYS A 14 9.75 10.51 -20.28
C LYS A 14 9.26 9.09 -20.51
N TYR A 15 8.63 8.50 -19.50
CA TYR A 15 7.89 7.26 -19.63
C TYR A 15 6.41 7.59 -19.77
N ASP A 16 5.85 7.25 -20.92
CA ASP A 16 4.46 7.53 -21.29
C ASP A 16 3.81 6.22 -21.71
N LEU A 17 2.85 5.74 -20.91
CA LEU A 17 2.10 4.52 -21.19
C LEU A 17 1.10 4.70 -22.36
N GLY A 18 0.92 5.93 -22.85
CA GLY A 18 0.07 6.27 -23.99
C GLY A 18 -1.38 5.80 -23.82
N GLU A 19 -2.01 5.48 -24.95
CA GLU A 19 -3.42 5.09 -25.02
C GLU A 19 -3.73 3.76 -24.31
N THR A 20 -2.71 2.94 -24.04
CA THR A 20 -2.86 1.67 -23.30
C THR A 20 -2.95 1.86 -21.78
N CYS A 21 -2.68 3.07 -21.28
CA CYS A 21 -2.83 3.36 -19.86
C CYS A 21 -4.31 3.36 -19.45
N THR A 22 -4.65 2.58 -18.42
CA THR A 22 -5.99 2.52 -17.83
C THR A 22 -6.20 3.55 -16.71
N GLY A 23 -5.20 4.39 -16.43
CA GLY A 23 -5.27 5.50 -15.49
C GLY A 23 -5.78 6.80 -16.11
N ALA A 24 -5.75 7.89 -15.36
CA ALA A 24 -6.09 9.20 -15.89
C ALA A 24 -5.05 9.66 -16.93
N GLN A 25 -5.49 9.86 -18.17
CA GLN A 25 -4.61 10.23 -19.29
C GLN A 25 -3.84 11.53 -19.01
N GLY A 26 -2.54 11.54 -19.33
CA GLY A 26 -1.65 12.67 -19.06
C GLY A 26 -1.32 12.94 -17.58
N SER A 27 -1.91 12.19 -16.65
CA SER A 27 -1.58 12.27 -15.23
C SER A 27 -0.30 11.51 -14.90
N GLU A 28 0.19 11.72 -13.69
CA GLU A 28 1.27 10.96 -13.07
C GLU A 28 1.04 9.43 -13.08
N GLU A 29 -0.20 8.95 -13.17
CA GLU A 29 -0.52 7.52 -13.30
C GLU A 29 -0.05 6.93 -14.64
N CYS A 30 -0.07 7.75 -15.71
CA CYS A 30 0.23 7.32 -17.07
C CYS A 30 1.54 7.88 -17.61
N VAL A 31 1.99 9.01 -17.07
CA VAL A 31 3.15 9.76 -17.54
C VAL A 31 4.09 10.07 -16.39
N ARG A 32 5.33 9.59 -16.49
CA ARG A 32 6.44 9.98 -15.63
C ARG A 32 7.44 10.74 -16.46
N ASP A 33 7.64 12.02 -16.18
CA ASP A 33 8.62 12.85 -16.90
C ASP A 33 9.71 13.36 -15.96
N GLY A 34 10.90 12.75 -16.05
CA GLY A 34 12.03 13.07 -15.20
C GLY A 34 12.65 14.45 -15.50
N ALA A 35 12.31 15.08 -16.61
CA ALA A 35 12.72 16.44 -16.94
C ALA A 35 11.72 17.51 -16.42
N ALA A 36 10.44 17.15 -16.26
CA ALA A 36 9.40 18.06 -15.78
C ALA A 36 9.33 18.14 -14.24
N THR A 37 9.75 17.10 -13.52
CA THR A 37 9.74 17.06 -12.06
C THR A 37 11.14 17.23 -11.47
N ALA A 38 11.50 18.47 -11.10
CA ALA A 38 12.80 18.80 -10.48
C ALA A 38 13.10 18.03 -9.18
N TYR A 39 12.08 17.44 -8.55
CA TYR A 39 12.17 16.70 -7.28
C TYR A 39 11.99 15.18 -7.43
N ILE A 40 11.58 14.69 -8.60
CA ILE A 40 11.35 13.26 -8.84
C ILE A 40 12.33 12.83 -9.92
N SER A 41 13.49 12.35 -9.47
CA SER A 41 14.30 11.49 -10.33
C SER A 41 13.49 10.22 -10.57
N ILE A 42 13.07 9.95 -11.81
CA ILE A 42 12.40 8.67 -12.15
C ILE A 42 13.35 7.55 -11.72
N PRO A 43 12.96 6.71 -10.75
CA PRO A 43 13.75 5.57 -10.36
C PRO A 43 13.84 4.61 -11.55
N PRO A 44 14.97 3.93 -11.79
CA PRO A 44 15.08 2.94 -12.85
C PRO A 44 14.37 1.61 -12.46
N PHE A 45 13.27 1.71 -11.74
CA PHE A 45 12.46 0.59 -11.27
C PHE A 45 11.09 0.69 -11.92
N ILE A 46 10.70 -0.36 -12.62
CA ILE A 46 9.35 -0.52 -13.15
C ILE A 46 8.73 -1.69 -12.39
N THR A 47 7.62 -1.42 -11.71
CA THR A 47 6.78 -2.43 -11.05
C THR A 47 5.40 -2.42 -11.69
N ALA A 48 4.62 -3.47 -11.43
CA ALA A 48 3.24 -3.56 -11.88
C ALA A 48 2.29 -3.40 -10.69
N GLN A 49 1.20 -2.68 -10.94
CA GLN A 49 0.03 -2.62 -10.08
C GLN A 49 -1.17 -3.05 -10.91
N PHE A 50 -1.98 -3.96 -10.37
CA PHE A 50 -3.21 -4.43 -10.98
C PHE A 50 -4.38 -3.89 -10.19
N SER A 51 -5.40 -3.38 -10.87
CA SER A 51 -6.64 -2.95 -10.24
C SER A 51 -7.86 -3.42 -11.02
N THR A 52 -8.97 -3.56 -10.30
CA THR A 52 -10.29 -3.83 -10.91
C THR A 52 -11.07 -2.55 -11.20
N LYS A 53 -10.40 -1.38 -11.22
CA LYS A 53 -11.02 -0.07 -11.44
C LYS A 53 -11.83 -0.08 -12.74
N GLY A 54 -13.10 0.30 -12.65
CA GLY A 54 -14.03 0.32 -13.79
C GLY A 54 -14.51 -1.05 -14.29
N GLN A 55 -14.06 -2.15 -13.67
CA GLN A 55 -14.44 -3.52 -14.06
C GLN A 55 -15.18 -4.26 -12.94
N PHE A 56 -14.75 -4.08 -11.69
CA PHE A 56 -15.38 -4.70 -10.53
C PHE A 56 -15.15 -3.86 -9.28
N SER A 57 -16.23 -3.55 -8.58
CA SER A 57 -16.27 -2.95 -7.25
C SER A 57 -17.32 -3.66 -6.41
N PHE A 58 -17.22 -3.51 -5.10
CA PHE A 58 -18.23 -4.00 -4.18
C PHE A 58 -18.31 -3.10 -2.95
N LYS A 59 -19.46 -3.13 -2.29
CA LYS A 59 -19.66 -2.58 -0.96
C LYS A 59 -20.20 -3.68 -0.07
N TYR A 60 -19.48 -3.94 1.02
CA TYR A 60 -19.69 -5.07 1.92
C TYR A 60 -19.53 -6.44 1.24
N GLY A 61 -19.05 -7.41 2.01
CA GLY A 61 -18.65 -8.70 1.51
C GLY A 61 -17.42 -9.22 2.23
N ARG A 62 -16.90 -10.31 1.67
CA ARG A 62 -15.64 -10.90 2.08
C ARG A 62 -14.76 -11.06 0.85
N ILE A 63 -13.50 -10.66 0.96
CA ILE A 63 -12.47 -10.90 -0.04
C ILE A 63 -11.41 -11.83 0.53
N GLU A 64 -10.96 -12.78 -0.29
CA GLU A 64 -9.84 -13.66 -0.03
C GLU A 64 -8.85 -13.57 -1.19
N ILE A 65 -7.60 -13.25 -0.88
CA ILE A 65 -6.50 -13.20 -1.84
C ILE A 65 -5.44 -14.18 -1.37
N ARG A 66 -5.18 -15.21 -2.19
CA ARG A 66 -4.10 -16.16 -1.91
C ARG A 66 -2.84 -15.75 -2.65
N ALA A 67 -1.78 -15.43 -1.92
CA ALA A 67 -0.57 -14.85 -2.49
C ALA A 67 0.71 -15.27 -1.76
N LYS A 68 1.84 -15.15 -2.48
CA LYS A 68 3.20 -15.04 -1.91
C LYS A 68 3.65 -13.59 -2.06
N LEU A 69 4.21 -13.02 -1.00
CA LEU A 69 4.67 -11.65 -0.99
C LEU A 69 6.19 -11.57 -1.25
N PRO A 70 6.68 -10.57 -2.00
CA PRO A 70 8.10 -10.42 -2.26
C PRO A 70 8.88 -10.23 -0.96
N ARG A 71 10.01 -10.95 -0.87
CA ARG A 71 10.95 -10.86 0.26
C ARG A 71 12.19 -10.08 -0.18
N VAL A 72 12.05 -8.75 -0.31
CA VAL A 72 13.16 -7.85 -0.70
C VAL A 72 13.22 -6.59 0.17
N ASN A 73 14.42 -6.20 0.56
CA ASN A 73 14.66 -4.95 1.30
C ASN A 73 14.19 -3.74 0.48
N TRP A 74 13.47 -2.82 1.13
CA TRP A 74 12.94 -1.59 0.52
C TRP A 74 11.87 -1.81 -0.55
N VAL A 75 11.30 -3.01 -0.62
CA VAL A 75 10.11 -3.32 -1.41
C VAL A 75 8.95 -3.50 -0.45
N PHE A 76 7.79 -2.93 -0.79
CA PHE A 76 6.59 -3.03 0.02
C PHE A 76 5.40 -3.54 -0.80
N PRO A 77 5.02 -4.81 -0.66
CA PRO A 77 3.80 -5.32 -1.27
C PRO A 77 2.56 -4.88 -0.53
N GLN A 78 1.51 -4.70 -1.33
CA GLN A 78 0.21 -4.24 -0.88
C GLN A 78 -0.89 -5.05 -1.57
N LEU A 79 -1.87 -5.44 -0.76
CA LEU A 79 -3.19 -5.92 -1.18
C LEU A 79 -4.21 -5.00 -0.53
N TRP A 80 -5.00 -4.28 -1.32
CA TRP A 80 -5.87 -3.25 -0.77
C TRP A 80 -7.10 -2.98 -1.61
N LEU A 81 -8.04 -2.28 -0.99
CA LEU A 81 -9.22 -1.73 -1.65
C LEU A 81 -9.11 -0.20 -1.72
N GLN A 82 -9.55 0.37 -2.84
CA GLN A 82 -9.61 1.82 -3.10
C GLN A 82 -11.03 2.26 -3.41
N PRO A 83 -11.44 3.48 -3.03
CA PRO A 83 -12.79 3.96 -3.27
C PRO A 83 -13.01 4.15 -4.77
N VAL A 84 -14.19 3.75 -5.26
CA VAL A 84 -14.61 4.03 -6.64
C VAL A 84 -14.76 5.53 -6.87
N ASN A 85 -15.34 6.22 -5.88
CA ASN A 85 -15.58 7.67 -5.90
C ASN A 85 -14.94 8.33 -4.68
N GLU A 86 -14.34 9.49 -4.88
CA GLU A 86 -13.66 10.25 -3.84
C GLU A 86 -14.61 11.17 -3.05
N LYS A 87 -15.73 10.61 -2.57
CA LYS A 87 -16.82 11.36 -1.91
C LYS A 87 -16.37 12.18 -0.71
N TYR A 88 -15.38 11.69 0.04
CA TYR A 88 -14.87 12.33 1.24
C TYR A 88 -13.61 13.14 1.02
N GLY A 89 -13.19 13.31 -0.24
CA GLY A 89 -11.99 14.05 -0.65
C GLY A 89 -11.07 13.20 -1.52
N ALA A 90 -10.45 13.86 -2.51
CA ALA A 90 -9.57 13.25 -3.50
C ALA A 90 -8.12 13.12 -3.05
N ASP A 91 -7.72 13.94 -2.08
CA ASP A 91 -6.33 14.03 -1.66
C ASP A 91 -6.05 13.22 -0.39
N GLN A 92 -4.78 12.89 -0.17
CA GLN A 92 -4.27 12.37 1.11
C GLN A 92 -5.06 11.19 1.71
N TYR A 93 -5.63 10.32 0.87
CA TYR A 93 -6.45 9.17 1.32
C TYR A 93 -7.70 9.56 2.12
N GLN A 94 -8.25 10.76 1.91
CA GLN A 94 -9.44 11.24 2.64
C GLN A 94 -10.67 10.36 2.40
N SER A 95 -10.80 9.75 1.21
CA SER A 95 -11.83 8.74 0.90
C SER A 95 -11.44 7.30 1.28
N GLY A 96 -10.34 7.14 2.00
CA GLY A 96 -9.94 5.91 2.66
C GLY A 96 -9.21 4.90 1.77
N GLN A 97 -8.48 3.99 2.42
CA GLN A 97 -8.04 2.73 1.83
C GLN A 97 -8.14 1.61 2.86
N MET A 98 -8.65 0.44 2.45
CA MET A 98 -8.63 -0.75 3.28
C MET A 98 -7.45 -1.62 2.88
N ARG A 99 -6.45 -1.73 3.75
CA ARG A 99 -5.24 -2.54 3.53
C ARG A 99 -5.49 -3.95 4.07
N ILE A 100 -5.63 -4.91 3.16
CA ILE A 100 -5.77 -6.33 3.50
C ILE A 100 -4.41 -6.88 3.93
N ALA A 101 -3.36 -6.51 3.17
CA ALA A 101 -1.97 -6.80 3.51
C ALA A 101 -1.09 -5.63 3.08
N PHE A 102 -0.19 -5.22 3.95
CA PHE A 102 0.93 -4.33 3.67
C PHE A 102 2.14 -4.90 4.40
N SER A 103 3.23 -5.14 3.69
CA SER A 103 4.38 -5.82 4.27
C SER A 103 5.68 -5.17 3.83
N TYR A 104 6.72 -5.41 4.60
CA TYR A 104 8.11 -5.13 4.26
C TYR A 104 9.01 -6.07 5.07
N ILE A 105 10.28 -6.13 4.67
CA ILE A 105 11.31 -6.78 5.49
C ILE A 105 11.95 -5.75 6.41
N ASN A 106 12.19 -6.19 7.64
CA ASN A 106 13.17 -5.60 8.52
C ASN A 106 14.09 -6.71 9.05
N ASP A 107 15.38 -6.58 8.76
CA ASP A 107 16.43 -7.59 8.96
C ASP A 107 16.14 -8.90 8.19
N THR A 108 15.84 -9.96 8.92
CA THR A 108 15.50 -11.27 8.35
C THR A 108 14.00 -11.54 8.38
N GLN A 109 13.23 -10.71 9.09
CA GLN A 109 11.82 -10.92 9.36
C GLN A 109 10.97 -10.05 8.44
N MET A 110 9.91 -10.65 7.91
CA MET A 110 8.83 -9.87 7.30
C MET A 110 7.91 -9.36 8.40
N GLN A 111 7.39 -8.16 8.22
CA GLN A 111 6.32 -7.60 9.04
C GLN A 111 5.06 -7.53 8.19
N LEU A 112 3.90 -7.82 8.78
CA LEU A 112 2.61 -7.77 8.09
C LEU A 112 1.68 -6.82 8.82
N PHE A 113 1.07 -5.94 8.05
CA PHE A 113 0.06 -5.01 8.52
C PHE A 113 -1.21 -5.15 7.72
N GLY A 114 -2.32 -4.78 8.35
CA GLY A 114 -3.59 -4.59 7.69
C GLY A 114 -4.48 -3.69 8.54
N GLY A 115 -5.52 -3.15 7.92
CA GLY A 115 -6.41 -2.19 8.55
C GLY A 115 -6.80 -1.06 7.62
N LEU A 116 -6.93 0.15 8.18
CA LEU A 116 -7.57 1.28 7.54
C LEU A 116 -6.61 2.46 7.45
N ILE A 117 -6.58 3.11 6.29
CA ILE A 117 -5.94 4.42 6.08
C ILE A 117 -7.03 5.43 5.84
N VAL A 118 -7.04 6.54 6.58
CA VAL A 118 -8.00 7.64 6.43
C VAL A 118 -7.34 9.00 6.20
N ASN A 119 -6.01 9.06 6.31
CA ASN A 119 -5.22 10.26 6.07
C ASN A 119 -3.75 9.88 5.75
N ALA A 120 -3.08 10.67 4.91
CA ALA A 120 -1.69 10.45 4.51
C ALA A 120 -0.66 10.88 5.57
N ASN A 121 -1.02 11.81 6.46
CA ASN A 121 -0.13 12.34 7.47
C ASN A 121 0.40 11.22 8.38
N ASP A 122 1.72 11.19 8.60
CA ASP A 122 2.41 10.11 9.32
C ASP A 122 1.84 9.84 10.73
N LYS A 123 1.31 10.86 11.44
CA LYS A 123 0.68 10.70 12.75
C LYS A 123 -0.58 9.83 12.70
N TRP A 124 -1.30 9.89 11.59
CA TRP A 124 -2.62 9.29 11.38
C TRP A 124 -2.60 8.07 10.47
N ARG A 125 -1.63 7.99 9.54
CA ARG A 125 -1.53 6.94 8.52
C ARG A 125 -1.55 5.53 9.11
N PHE A 126 -0.83 5.31 10.21
CA PHE A 126 -0.75 4.00 10.86
C PHE A 126 -1.71 3.84 12.06
N GLU A 127 -2.50 4.86 12.40
CA GLU A 127 -3.31 4.86 13.62
C GLU A 127 -4.41 3.79 13.62
N LYS A 128 -4.89 3.40 12.43
CA LYS A 128 -5.86 2.31 12.25
C LYS A 128 -5.27 1.14 11.46
N MET A 129 -3.95 0.97 11.52
CA MET A 129 -3.26 -0.21 11.01
C MET A 129 -2.83 -1.09 12.17
N CYS A 130 -3.10 -2.38 12.11
CA CYS A 130 -2.60 -3.35 13.07
C CYS A 130 -1.42 -4.11 12.46
N GLU A 131 -0.39 -4.34 13.28
CA GLU A 131 0.69 -5.27 12.99
C GLU A 131 0.26 -6.69 13.40
N PHE A 132 0.55 -7.68 12.56
CA PHE A 132 0.37 -9.08 12.91
C PHE A 132 1.58 -9.56 13.72
N SER A 133 1.38 -9.82 15.01
CA SER A 133 2.44 -10.15 15.97
C SER A 133 3.24 -11.41 15.61
N ASP A 134 2.60 -12.36 14.94
CA ASP A 134 3.15 -13.69 14.70
C ASP A 134 3.73 -13.81 13.28
N THR A 135 4.02 -12.68 12.62
CA THR A 135 4.54 -12.72 11.24
C THR A 135 5.84 -13.52 11.12
N ALA A 136 6.68 -13.56 12.17
CA ALA A 136 7.93 -14.31 12.16
C ALA A 136 7.75 -15.84 11.99
N ILE A 137 6.59 -16.40 12.36
CA ILE A 137 6.30 -17.83 12.13
C ILE A 137 5.67 -18.08 10.75
N PHE A 138 5.30 -17.02 10.02
CA PHE A 138 4.77 -17.10 8.65
C PHE A 138 5.88 -16.80 7.65
N ASN A 139 6.19 -17.77 6.77
CA ASN A 139 7.10 -17.55 5.67
C ASN A 139 6.39 -16.85 4.49
N LEU A 140 5.93 -15.60 4.69
CA LEU A 140 5.07 -14.87 3.74
C LEU A 140 5.61 -14.79 2.30
N GLY A 141 6.92 -14.92 2.11
CA GLY A 141 7.55 -14.95 0.78
C GLY A 141 7.87 -16.32 0.21
N ASN A 142 7.87 -17.38 1.01
CA ASN A 142 8.13 -18.75 0.53
C ASN A 142 6.84 -19.53 0.33
N ASP A 143 5.87 -19.31 1.22
CA ASP A 143 4.61 -20.05 1.28
C ASP A 143 3.46 -19.15 0.85
N PHE A 144 2.44 -19.77 0.26
CA PHE A 144 1.21 -19.07 -0.05
C PHE A 144 0.37 -18.93 1.20
N HIS A 145 -0.13 -17.72 1.43
CA HIS A 145 -1.07 -17.42 2.49
C HIS A 145 -2.34 -16.80 1.93
N THR A 146 -3.45 -16.99 2.63
CA THR A 146 -4.75 -16.41 2.27
C THR A 146 -4.99 -15.17 3.10
N TYR A 147 -4.83 -14.00 2.50
CA TYR A 147 -5.15 -12.71 3.09
C TYR A 147 -6.63 -12.44 2.92
N LYS A 148 -7.31 -12.07 4.01
CA LYS A 148 -8.76 -11.96 4.06
C LYS A 148 -9.17 -10.62 4.63
N LEU A 149 -10.19 -10.03 4.03
CA LEU A 149 -10.92 -8.92 4.61
C LEU A 149 -12.41 -9.26 4.64
N VAL A 150 -13.03 -9.09 5.80
CA VAL A 150 -14.48 -9.14 6.00
C VAL A 150 -14.94 -7.71 6.24
N TRP A 151 -15.95 -7.28 5.49
CA TRP A 151 -16.47 -5.92 5.57
C TRP A 151 -17.99 -5.97 5.53
N THR A 152 -18.60 -5.49 6.60
CA THR A 152 -20.04 -5.36 6.77
C THR A 152 -20.35 -3.95 7.24
N GLU A 153 -21.64 -3.65 7.42
CA GLU A 153 -22.11 -2.41 8.03
C GLU A 153 -21.62 -2.22 9.48
N ASN A 154 -21.22 -3.31 10.15
CA ASN A 154 -20.92 -3.34 11.58
C ASN A 154 -19.48 -3.72 11.91
N GLU A 155 -18.69 -4.12 10.91
CA GLU A 155 -17.34 -4.61 11.11
C GLU A 155 -16.49 -4.50 9.85
N ILE A 156 -15.23 -4.10 10.02
CA ILE A 156 -14.15 -4.40 9.08
C ILE A 156 -13.08 -5.19 9.81
N SER A 157 -12.75 -6.38 9.33
CA SER A 157 -11.69 -7.20 9.92
C SER A 157 -10.76 -7.76 8.87
N VAL A 158 -9.48 -7.92 9.24
CA VAL A 158 -8.44 -8.50 8.39
C VAL A 158 -7.75 -9.68 9.07
N ALA A 159 -7.46 -10.69 8.25
CA ALA A 159 -6.85 -11.92 8.70
C ALA A 159 -5.83 -12.43 7.68
N VAL A 160 -4.87 -13.22 8.15
CA VAL A 160 -3.99 -14.05 7.32
C VAL A 160 -4.22 -15.52 7.68
N ASP A 161 -4.50 -16.33 6.66
CA ASP A 161 -5.01 -17.69 6.79
C ASP A 161 -6.24 -17.77 7.71
N ASN A 162 -6.06 -18.32 8.91
CA ASN A 162 -7.11 -18.48 9.91
C ASN A 162 -6.92 -17.55 11.13
N GLN A 163 -5.97 -16.61 11.05
CA GLN A 163 -5.61 -15.73 12.15
C GLN A 163 -6.09 -14.31 11.88
N ASN A 164 -7.17 -13.91 12.55
CA ASN A 164 -7.62 -12.52 12.57
C ASN A 164 -6.70 -11.70 13.47
N TYR A 165 -6.24 -10.55 12.98
CA TYR A 165 -5.29 -9.71 13.73
C TYR A 165 -5.65 -8.24 13.78
N CYS A 166 -6.75 -7.84 13.12
CA CYS A 166 -7.28 -6.49 13.24
C CYS A 166 -8.79 -6.51 13.01
N THR A 167 -9.55 -5.89 13.89
CA THR A 167 -11.00 -5.75 13.78
C THR A 167 -11.38 -4.33 14.18
N PHE A 168 -12.22 -3.70 13.35
CA PHE A 168 -12.82 -2.39 13.59
C PHE A 168 -14.33 -2.57 13.64
N ASN A 169 -14.89 -2.33 14.81
CA ASN A 169 -16.32 -2.26 15.04
C ASN A 169 -16.68 -0.81 15.38
N PRO A 170 -17.41 -0.08 14.52
CA PRO A 170 -17.71 1.33 14.74
C PRO A 170 -18.58 1.60 15.97
N VAL A 171 -19.24 0.58 16.53
CA VAL A 171 -20.01 0.71 17.78
C VAL A 171 -19.10 0.60 19.00
N LYS A 172 -18.13 -0.32 18.98
CA LYS A 172 -17.22 -0.57 20.11
C LYS A 172 -15.98 0.32 20.10
N ASP A 173 -15.38 0.51 18.93
CA ASP A 173 -14.09 1.18 18.75
C ASP A 173 -14.22 2.67 18.43
N GLY A 174 -15.46 3.18 18.48
CA GLY A 174 -15.82 4.54 18.11
C GLY A 174 -15.97 4.74 16.60
N VAL A 175 -16.58 5.86 16.23
CA VAL A 175 -16.76 6.24 14.83
C VAL A 175 -15.41 6.68 14.25
N ILE A 176 -15.04 6.15 13.08
CA ILE A 176 -13.81 6.52 12.38
C ILE A 176 -13.75 8.04 12.12
N ALA A 177 -14.91 8.66 11.91
CA ALA A 177 -15.06 10.09 11.72
C ALA A 177 -14.70 10.96 12.94
N ASP A 178 -14.57 10.42 14.15
CA ASP A 178 -14.35 11.19 15.39
C ASP A 178 -12.99 10.89 16.06
N MET A 179 -11.96 10.69 15.24
CA MET A 179 -10.61 10.39 15.74
C MET A 179 -9.90 11.61 16.37
N TYR A 180 -9.30 11.37 17.53
CA TYR A 180 -8.47 12.31 18.27
C TYR A 180 -7.21 11.60 18.80
N LYS A 181 -6.04 12.23 18.65
CA LYS A 181 -4.76 11.66 19.07
C LYS A 181 -3.80 12.76 19.49
N ASP A 182 -3.21 12.59 20.68
CA ASP A 182 -2.19 13.48 21.24
C ASP A 182 -2.58 14.97 21.17
N GLY A 183 -3.81 15.31 21.56
CA GLY A 183 -4.24 16.71 21.58
C GLY A 183 -4.78 17.26 20.25
N GLU A 184 -4.80 16.45 19.18
CA GLU A 184 -5.17 16.90 17.84
C GLU A 184 -6.30 16.05 17.24
N GLU A 185 -7.15 16.69 16.46
CA GLU A 185 -8.19 16.04 15.67
C GLU A 185 -7.67 15.58 14.31
N LEU A 186 -8.27 14.52 13.78
CA LEU A 186 -8.01 14.07 12.41
C LEU A 186 -8.27 15.22 11.41
N PRO A 187 -7.33 15.57 10.52
CA PRO A 187 -7.47 16.76 9.66
C PRO A 187 -8.73 16.78 8.78
N ASN A 188 -9.18 15.61 8.32
CA ASN A 188 -10.37 15.43 7.50
C ASN A 188 -11.63 15.01 8.28
N LYS A 189 -11.64 15.15 9.62
CA LYS A 189 -12.77 14.82 10.50
C LYS A 189 -14.12 15.33 9.96
N GLY A 190 -14.19 16.62 9.64
CA GLY A 190 -15.42 17.25 9.15
C GLY A 190 -15.92 16.75 7.80
N LEU A 191 -15.08 16.10 6.99
CA LEU A 191 -15.52 15.41 5.77
C LEU A 191 -16.14 14.06 6.13
N LEU A 192 -15.48 13.29 6.99
CA LEU A 192 -15.96 11.97 7.42
C LEU A 192 -17.28 12.05 8.21
N GLN A 193 -17.47 13.09 9.04
CA GLN A 193 -18.69 13.30 9.83
C GLN A 193 -19.96 13.51 8.98
N LYS A 194 -19.82 13.77 7.67
CA LYS A 194 -20.95 13.84 6.74
C LYS A 194 -21.47 12.47 6.33
N GLY A 195 -20.70 11.42 6.59
CA GLY A 195 -21.03 10.04 6.24
C GLY A 195 -21.62 9.25 7.41
N GLY A 196 -21.70 7.93 7.23
CA GLY A 196 -22.13 7.00 8.27
C GLY A 196 -21.01 6.67 9.27
N LYS A 197 -21.31 5.75 10.19
CA LYS A 197 -20.35 5.35 11.25
C LYS A 197 -19.07 4.70 10.73
N LEU A 198 -19.09 4.18 9.50
CA LEU A 198 -17.94 3.59 8.81
C LEU A 198 -17.26 4.55 7.84
N ALA A 199 -17.73 5.78 7.68
CA ALA A 199 -17.13 6.72 6.74
C ALA A 199 -15.60 6.81 6.94
N PRO A 200 -14.80 6.73 5.86
CA PRO A 200 -15.21 6.75 4.44
C PRO A 200 -15.50 5.37 3.82
N PHE A 201 -15.47 4.29 4.61
CA PHE A 201 -15.67 2.90 4.17
C PHE A 201 -17.15 2.50 4.07
N ASP A 202 -18.01 3.46 3.79
CA ASP A 202 -19.44 3.30 3.50
C ASP A 202 -19.76 3.57 2.02
N GLU A 203 -18.75 3.58 1.15
CA GLU A 203 -18.87 3.68 -0.31
C GLU A 203 -18.46 2.37 -1.00
N GLU A 204 -18.57 2.29 -2.33
CA GLU A 204 -18.02 1.15 -3.08
C GLU A 204 -16.51 1.26 -3.25
N PHE A 205 -15.83 0.11 -3.16
CA PHE A 205 -14.39 0.02 -3.34
C PHE A 205 -14.03 -1.04 -4.41
N TYR A 206 -12.95 -0.79 -5.15
CA TYR A 206 -12.35 -1.73 -6.10
C TYR A 206 -11.04 -2.31 -5.55
N ILE A 207 -10.64 -3.47 -6.07
CA ILE A 207 -9.47 -4.22 -5.61
C ILE A 207 -8.23 -3.70 -6.30
N THR A 208 -7.14 -3.55 -5.57
CA THR A 208 -5.82 -3.24 -6.10
C THR A 208 -4.75 -4.08 -5.42
N MET A 209 -3.77 -4.52 -6.20
CA MET A 209 -2.64 -5.33 -5.73
C MET A 209 -1.37 -4.99 -6.51
N GLY A 210 -0.23 -5.09 -5.83
CA GLY A 210 1.07 -4.79 -6.42
C GLY A 210 2.07 -4.46 -5.32
N TYR A 211 3.20 -3.88 -5.70
CA TYR A 211 4.18 -3.40 -4.72
C TYR A 211 4.91 -2.16 -5.23
N GLY A 212 5.33 -1.35 -4.27
CA GLY A 212 6.22 -0.21 -4.50
C GLY A 212 7.65 -0.53 -4.06
N ILE A 213 8.56 0.35 -4.47
CA ILE A 213 9.98 0.31 -4.11
C ILE A 213 10.36 1.67 -3.53
N GLY A 214 10.94 1.69 -2.34
CA GLY A 214 11.28 2.92 -1.63
C GLY A 214 10.04 3.66 -1.13
N GLY A 215 10.00 4.97 -1.31
CA GLY A 215 8.86 5.82 -0.93
C GLY A 215 9.11 6.67 0.31
N VAL A 216 8.27 7.68 0.49
CA VAL A 216 8.39 8.70 1.56
C VAL A 216 7.41 8.49 2.72
N HIS A 217 6.36 7.69 2.54
CA HIS A 217 5.34 7.43 3.57
C HIS A 217 5.27 5.96 4.00
N ASP A 218 5.74 5.03 3.16
CA ASP A 218 5.60 3.59 3.40
C ASP A 218 6.76 3.04 4.26
N PHE A 219 7.95 3.61 4.15
CA PHE A 219 9.06 3.40 5.07
C PHE A 219 9.24 4.63 5.95
N SER A 220 8.44 4.75 7.03
CA SER A 220 8.62 5.87 7.97
C SER A 220 10.00 5.82 8.64
N ASP A 221 10.65 6.97 8.76
CA ASP A 221 11.97 7.11 9.40
C ASP A 221 11.93 6.73 10.89
N ASN A 222 10.76 6.82 11.52
CA ASN A 222 10.58 6.63 12.96
C ASN A 222 9.91 5.28 13.32
N LEU A 223 9.58 4.45 12.33
CA LEU A 223 8.81 3.23 12.57
C LEU A 223 9.68 2.10 13.13
N TYR A 224 10.88 1.90 12.58
CA TYR A 224 11.85 0.92 13.05
C TYR A 224 13.28 1.44 12.95
N GLY A 225 14.17 0.85 13.74
CA GLY A 225 15.59 0.80 13.40
C GLY A 225 15.79 -0.15 12.22
N TRP A 226 15.55 0.34 11.00
CA TRP A 226 15.62 -0.43 9.75
C TRP A 226 16.96 -1.15 9.61
N ARG A 227 16.89 -2.44 9.27
CA ARG A 227 18.04 -3.32 9.02
C ARG A 227 17.84 -4.04 7.67
N PRO A 228 18.77 -3.97 6.72
CA PRO A 228 19.86 -2.99 6.67
C PRO A 228 19.35 -1.55 6.77
N GLU A 229 20.23 -0.64 7.17
CA GLU A 229 19.88 0.77 7.40
C GLU A 229 19.16 1.38 6.18
N LYS A 230 18.10 2.14 6.50
CA LYS A 230 17.39 3.11 5.65
C LYS A 230 18.33 3.90 4.70
N PRO A 231 18.55 3.61 3.40
CA PRO A 231 19.52 4.40 2.63
C PRO A 231 19.04 5.82 2.26
N TRP A 232 17.80 6.19 2.59
CA TRP A 232 17.25 7.52 2.40
C TRP A 232 16.44 7.99 3.61
N GLY A 233 16.36 9.31 3.82
CA GLY A 233 15.39 9.93 4.71
C GLY A 233 14.19 10.48 3.93
N ASN A 234 13.02 10.53 4.55
CA ASN A 234 11.77 10.88 3.87
C ASN A 234 11.67 12.35 3.45
N THR A 235 12.48 13.22 4.03
CA THR A 235 12.58 14.65 3.66
C THR A 235 13.68 14.93 2.63
N ASN A 236 14.48 13.92 2.26
CA ASN A 236 15.60 14.11 1.34
C ASN A 236 15.11 14.15 -0.12
N PRO A 237 15.27 15.28 -0.84
CA PRO A 237 14.82 15.40 -2.24
C PRO A 237 15.61 14.48 -3.20
N ARG A 238 16.70 13.87 -2.75
CA ARG A 238 17.49 12.87 -3.50
C ARG A 238 17.33 11.45 -2.94
N GLY A 239 16.33 11.19 -2.10
CA GLY A 239 16.18 9.91 -1.40
C GLY A 239 16.16 8.70 -2.33
N MET A 240 15.41 8.77 -3.43
CA MET A 240 15.37 7.68 -4.43
C MET A 240 16.73 7.45 -5.12
N GLY A 241 17.54 8.50 -5.30
CA GLY A 241 18.90 8.38 -5.82
C GLY A 241 19.82 7.62 -4.86
N SER A 242 19.67 7.85 -3.55
CA SER A 242 20.41 7.11 -2.52
C SER A 242 20.03 5.63 -2.49
N LEU A 243 18.72 5.32 -2.56
CA LEU A 243 18.24 3.94 -2.70
C LEU A 243 18.83 3.28 -3.96
N TYR A 244 18.77 3.95 -5.10
CA TYR A 244 19.32 3.41 -6.35
C TYR A 244 20.83 3.09 -6.23
N LYS A 245 21.62 4.00 -5.64
CA LYS A 245 23.05 3.77 -5.42
C LYS A 245 23.28 2.53 -4.55
N GLN A 246 22.48 2.36 -3.50
CA GLN A 246 22.57 1.22 -2.59
C GLN A 246 22.26 -0.11 -3.31
N VAL A 247 21.13 -0.21 -4.00
CA VAL A 247 20.75 -1.47 -4.69
C VAL A 247 21.67 -1.79 -5.86
N LYS A 248 22.23 -0.77 -6.53
CA LYS A 248 23.25 -0.97 -7.57
C LYS A 248 24.52 -1.58 -6.99
N ALA A 249 24.97 -1.11 -5.82
CA ALA A 249 26.12 -1.67 -5.11
C ALA A 249 25.89 -3.13 -4.67
N LEU A 250 24.64 -3.51 -4.38
CA LEU A 250 24.25 -4.89 -4.05
C LEU A 250 24.13 -5.82 -5.26
N HIS A 251 24.31 -5.31 -6.48
CA HIS A 251 23.92 -5.92 -7.76
C HIS A 251 22.40 -6.11 -7.86
N PHE A 252 21.78 -5.38 -8.79
CA PHE A 252 20.33 -5.32 -8.93
C PHE A 252 19.65 -6.70 -9.02
N ASP A 253 20.13 -7.58 -9.90
CA ASP A 253 19.56 -8.92 -10.09
C ASP A 253 19.62 -9.78 -8.82
N ARG A 254 20.65 -9.56 -7.98
CA ARG A 254 20.78 -10.26 -6.69
C ARG A 254 19.84 -9.65 -5.65
N TRP A 255 19.73 -8.32 -5.61
CA TRP A 255 18.86 -7.65 -4.65
C TRP A 255 17.38 -8.03 -4.86
N ILE A 256 16.92 -8.11 -6.11
CA ILE A 256 15.53 -8.41 -6.45
C ILE A 256 15.24 -9.91 -6.64
N SER A 257 16.18 -10.81 -6.31
CA SER A 257 16.05 -12.25 -6.62
C SER A 257 14.86 -12.94 -5.96
N SER A 258 14.27 -12.33 -4.94
CA SER A 258 13.05 -12.78 -4.24
C SER A 258 11.93 -11.74 -4.33
N GLY A 259 11.94 -10.94 -5.40
CA GLY A 259 11.03 -9.81 -5.64
C GLY A 259 9.73 -10.18 -6.35
N ASP A 260 9.50 -11.46 -6.63
CA ASP A 260 8.27 -11.90 -7.26
C ASP A 260 7.10 -11.85 -6.27
N MET A 261 6.03 -11.19 -6.67
CA MET A 261 4.72 -11.26 -6.03
C MET A 261 3.87 -12.23 -6.84
N VAL A 262 3.40 -13.30 -6.21
CA VAL A 262 2.64 -14.36 -6.91
C VAL A 262 1.24 -14.42 -6.35
N ILE A 263 0.24 -14.20 -7.22
CA ILE A 263 -1.18 -14.34 -6.88
C ILE A 263 -1.69 -15.66 -7.44
N ASP A 264 -2.27 -16.49 -6.58
CA ASP A 264 -2.94 -17.73 -6.98
C ASP A 264 -4.40 -17.47 -7.32
N PHE A 265 -5.14 -16.83 -6.40
CA PHE A 265 -6.52 -16.43 -6.67
C PHE A 265 -6.92 -15.17 -5.92
N VAL A 266 -7.97 -14.55 -6.44
CA VAL A 266 -8.78 -13.51 -5.77
C VAL A 266 -10.23 -13.97 -5.80
N LYS A 267 -10.88 -14.05 -4.65
CA LYS A 267 -12.30 -14.43 -4.53
C LYS A 267 -13.04 -13.40 -3.70
N VAL A 268 -14.22 -13.02 -4.16
CA VAL A 268 -15.13 -12.11 -3.45
C VAL A 268 -16.46 -12.80 -3.24
N TYR A 269 -17.01 -12.66 -2.04
CA TYR A 269 -18.24 -13.29 -1.60
C TYR A 269 -19.15 -12.22 -1.02
N SER A 270 -20.45 -12.29 -1.32
CA SER A 270 -21.46 -11.60 -0.53
C SER A 270 -21.64 -12.32 0.81
N ILE A 271 -21.86 -11.56 1.89
CA ILE A 271 -22.10 -12.07 3.24
C ILE A 271 -23.39 -11.49 3.80
#